data_AF-A0A7S0LFS6-F1
#
_entry.id   AF-A0A7S0LFS6-F1
#
_cell.length_a   1.000
_cell.length_b   1.000
_cell.length_c   1.000
_cell.angle_alpha   90.00
_cell.angle_beta   90.00
_cell.angle_gamma   90.00
#
_symmetry.space_group_name_H-M   'P 1'
#
loop_
_entity.id
_entity.type
_entity.pdbx_description
1 polymer ?
#
loop_
_entity_poly.entity_id
_entity_poly.type
_entity_poly.pdbx_seq_one_letter_code
_entity_poly.pdbx_strand_id
1 'polypeptide(L)'
;LVQIVEPLPGGASLKLTVAKYYTPSGRCIQAVSYAPTTQRETPDDSEEGDGATQTRAASSPRGTETLDADRIEFRTTHGRIVRSAGGIDPDLLVEPKPILPLERSLLQQGLFFKFSGQWLSAHQGLPAVQQRVLETNPEAAYSDFMRFVRLSDQKAVPREPIVRAKLKELDAVLQASTDRSRSTRELQMLKQTLIDEEYLQFNSQKEAIREDVVEAVLSRLTPPSSRAASILSADPQVIAALELADDSKRYSSILTPPADA
;
A
#
# COMPACT_ATOMS: atom_id res chain seq x y z
N LEU A 1 15.00 8.77 -13.97
CA LEU A 1 15.67 8.35 -15.23
C LEU A 1 15.27 9.35 -16.31
N VAL A 2 16.16 9.74 -17.22
CA VAL A 2 15.76 10.48 -18.42
C VAL A 2 15.64 9.47 -19.54
N GLN A 3 14.43 9.28 -20.05
CA GLN A 3 14.12 8.23 -21.01
C GLN A 3 13.41 8.81 -22.22
N ILE A 4 13.74 8.29 -23.39
CA ILE A 4 13.00 8.51 -24.64
C ILE A 4 12.35 7.19 -25.05
N VAL A 5 11.19 7.27 -25.70
CA VAL A 5 10.49 6.12 -26.25
C VAL A 5 10.46 6.30 -27.76
N GLU A 6 11.16 5.43 -28.47
CA GLU A 6 11.21 5.42 -29.93
C GLU A 6 10.31 4.30 -30.46
N PRO A 7 9.33 4.60 -31.31
CA PRO A 7 8.48 3.57 -31.91
C PRO A 7 9.33 2.69 -32.85
N LEU A 8 9.07 1.38 -32.83
CA LEU A 8 9.67 0.42 -33.74
C LEU A 8 8.61 -0.10 -34.73
N PRO A 9 9.03 -0.54 -35.93
CA PRO A 9 8.13 -1.25 -36.85
C PRO A 9 7.49 -2.47 -36.16
N GLY A 10 6.22 -2.74 -36.48
CA GLY A 10 5.46 -3.84 -35.89
C GLY A 10 4.78 -3.52 -34.55
N GLY A 11 4.61 -2.24 -34.21
CA GLY A 11 3.87 -1.82 -33.02
C GLY A 11 4.65 -1.90 -31.70
N ALA A 12 5.91 -2.35 -31.76
CA ALA A 12 6.82 -2.32 -30.62
C ALA A 12 7.36 -0.91 -30.34
N SER A 13 7.99 -0.70 -29.19
CA SER A 13 8.67 0.56 -28.85
C SER A 13 9.95 0.29 -28.05
N LEU A 14 11.00 1.05 -28.34
CA LEU A 14 12.27 1.03 -27.64
C LEU A 14 12.29 2.13 -26.57
N LYS A 15 12.43 1.74 -25.31
CA LYS A 15 12.60 2.69 -24.21
C LYS A 15 14.08 2.81 -23.85
N LEU A 16 14.70 3.94 -24.22
CA LEU A 16 16.14 4.17 -24.05
C LEU A 16 16.42 5.18 -22.94
N THR A 17 17.35 4.87 -22.04
CA THR A 17 17.83 5.84 -21.04
C THR A 17 18.97 6.66 -21.65
N VAL A 18 18.75 7.96 -21.79
CA VAL A 18 19.69 8.87 -22.50
C VAL A 18 20.53 9.74 -21.56
N ALA A 19 20.15 9.84 -20.28
CA ALA A 19 20.93 10.61 -19.30
C ALA A 19 20.85 10.04 -17.87
N LYS A 20 21.84 10.44 -17.07
CA LYS A 20 21.96 10.12 -15.64
C LYS A 20 21.87 11.38 -14.79
N TYR A 21 21.23 11.26 -13.62
CA TYR A 21 21.20 12.32 -12.61
C TYR A 21 22.33 12.13 -11.61
N TYR A 22 23.03 13.23 -11.35
CA TYR A 22 24.10 13.30 -10.36
C TYR A 22 23.78 14.38 -9.34
N THR A 23 24.10 14.12 -8.08
CA THR A 23 24.11 15.15 -7.04
C THR A 23 25.35 16.06 -7.21
N PRO A 24 25.41 17.23 -6.56
CA PRO A 24 26.58 18.10 -6.60
C PRO A 24 27.89 17.44 -6.15
N SER A 25 27.84 16.38 -5.34
CA SER A 25 29.02 15.60 -4.94
C SER A 25 29.51 14.63 -6.03
N GLY A 26 28.90 14.61 -7.21
CA GLY A 26 29.21 13.66 -8.27
C GLY A 26 28.62 12.26 -8.06
N ARG A 27 27.81 12.05 -7.03
CA ARG A 27 27.11 10.79 -6.77
C ARG A 27 25.98 10.58 -7.79
N CYS A 28 26.02 9.47 -8.53
CA CYS A 28 24.90 9.02 -9.37
C CYS A 28 23.75 8.51 -8.49
N ILE A 29 22.52 8.96 -8.77
CA ILE A 29 21.32 8.58 -8.00
C ILE A 29 20.71 7.25 -8.50
N GLN A 30 21.01 6.87 -9.75
CA GLN A 30 20.44 5.69 -10.39
C GLN A 30 20.94 4.39 -9.77
N ALA A 31 20.08 3.37 -9.75
CA ALA A 31 20.46 2.02 -9.36
C ALA A 31 21.54 1.47 -10.28
N VAL A 32 22.43 0.62 -9.74
CA VAL A 32 23.55 0.03 -10.46
C VAL A 32 23.08 -1.16 -11.31
N SER A 33 22.10 -1.92 -10.80
CA SER A 33 21.48 -3.02 -11.52
C SER A 33 19.96 -2.83 -11.60
N TYR A 34 19.42 -3.09 -12.79
CA TYR A 34 17.99 -3.16 -13.06
C TYR A 34 17.55 -4.60 -13.35
N ALA A 35 18.41 -5.59 -13.06
CA ALA A 35 18.08 -6.99 -13.26
C ALA A 35 16.86 -7.36 -12.38
N PRO A 36 15.86 -8.07 -12.92
CA PRO A 36 14.71 -8.47 -12.13
C PRO A 36 15.16 -9.44 -11.03
N THR A 37 15.11 -9.00 -9.79
CA THR A 37 15.16 -9.85 -8.60
C THR A 37 13.82 -10.58 -8.45
N THR A 38 13.55 -11.48 -9.38
CA THR A 38 12.54 -12.52 -9.22
C THR A 38 13.12 -13.75 -9.87
N GLN A 39 13.29 -14.82 -9.08
CA GLN A 39 13.31 -16.17 -9.62
C GLN A 39 12.09 -16.27 -10.54
N ARG A 40 12.37 -16.33 -11.83
CA ARG A 40 11.39 -16.56 -12.88
C ARG A 40 11.01 -18.03 -12.72
N GLU A 41 10.00 -18.31 -11.89
CA GLU A 41 9.14 -19.45 -12.21
C GLU A 41 8.62 -19.14 -13.61
N THR A 42 8.99 -20.01 -14.52
CA THR A 42 8.80 -19.91 -15.97
C THR A 42 7.36 -19.49 -16.30
N PRO A 43 7.14 -18.37 -17.02
CA PRO A 43 5.84 -18.09 -17.59
C PRO A 43 5.67 -18.99 -18.82
N ASP A 44 4.74 -19.93 -18.72
CA ASP A 44 4.17 -20.61 -19.88
C ASP A 44 3.41 -19.58 -20.71
N ASP A 45 3.64 -19.61 -22.02
CA ASP A 45 3.17 -18.61 -22.98
C ASP A 45 1.64 -18.64 -23.11
N SER A 46 0.96 -17.53 -22.77
CA SER A 46 -0.35 -17.18 -23.34
C SER A 46 -0.74 -15.73 -23.03
N GLU A 47 -0.52 -14.91 -24.05
CA GLU A 47 -1.39 -13.86 -24.61
C GLU A 47 -2.24 -12.92 -23.72
N GLU A 48 -2.10 -11.64 -24.07
CA GLU A 48 -3.09 -10.55 -24.08
C GLU A 48 -3.82 -10.19 -22.77
N GLY A 49 -3.43 -9.05 -22.21
CA GLY A 49 -4.19 -8.38 -21.16
C GLY A 49 -3.61 -7.00 -20.81
N ASP A 50 -4.23 -5.96 -21.35
CA ASP A 50 -4.07 -4.57 -20.91
C ASP A 50 -4.10 -4.44 -19.38
N GLY A 51 -3.20 -3.62 -18.83
CA GLY A 51 -3.36 -3.04 -17.50
C GLY A 51 -3.05 -3.96 -16.31
N ALA A 52 -1.93 -4.70 -16.34
CA ALA A 52 -1.40 -5.32 -15.12
C ALA A 52 -0.79 -4.25 -14.19
N THR A 53 -1.62 -3.76 -13.27
CA THR A 53 -1.23 -2.99 -12.10
C THR A 53 -0.25 -3.85 -11.30
N GLN A 54 1.05 -3.60 -11.45
CA GLN A 54 2.07 -4.25 -10.66
C GLN A 54 1.78 -3.93 -9.19
N THR A 55 1.31 -4.93 -8.45
CA THR A 55 1.28 -4.92 -7.00
C THR A 55 2.70 -4.69 -6.52
N ARG A 56 3.00 -3.43 -6.21
CA ARG A 56 4.14 -3.03 -5.38
C ARG A 56 3.89 -3.62 -4.00
N ALA A 57 4.27 -4.87 -3.83
CA ALA A 57 4.60 -5.37 -2.51
C ALA A 57 5.57 -4.35 -1.90
N ALA A 58 5.32 -3.98 -0.65
CA ALA A 58 6.08 -3.00 0.10
C ALA A 58 7.50 -3.49 0.46
N SER A 59 8.24 -4.03 -0.50
CA SER A 59 9.68 -3.95 -0.49
C SER A 59 10.05 -2.61 -1.13
N SER A 60 10.75 -1.79 -0.36
CA SER A 60 11.42 -0.58 -0.85
C SER A 60 12.02 -0.85 -2.25
N PRO A 61 11.93 0.07 -3.22
CA PRO A 61 12.54 -0.09 -4.54
C PRO A 61 14.07 0.04 -4.43
N ARG A 62 14.69 -0.78 -3.58
CA ARG A 62 16.13 -1.01 -3.52
C ARG A 62 16.46 -1.94 -4.68
N GLY A 63 16.80 -1.35 -5.82
CA GLY A 63 17.57 -2.07 -6.83
C GLY A 63 18.84 -2.56 -6.16
N THR A 64 19.00 -3.88 -6.04
CA THR A 64 20.12 -4.59 -5.40
C THR A 64 20.54 -4.01 -4.05
N GLU A 65 20.21 -4.70 -2.96
CA GLU A 65 20.86 -4.46 -1.66
C GLU A 65 22.34 -4.88 -1.76
N THR A 66 23.16 -4.07 -2.40
CA THR A 66 24.59 -4.05 -2.06
C THR A 66 24.64 -3.51 -0.64
N LEU A 67 25.17 -4.30 0.29
CA LEU A 67 25.43 -3.87 1.67
C LEU A 67 26.11 -2.50 1.63
N ASP A 68 25.79 -1.60 2.58
CA ASP A 68 26.32 -0.23 2.56
C ASP A 68 27.86 -0.17 2.48
N ALA A 69 28.55 -1.23 2.90
CA ALA A 69 30.00 -1.40 2.79
C ALA A 69 30.54 -1.48 1.35
N ASP A 70 29.74 -1.93 0.38
CA ASP A 70 30.15 -2.09 -1.01
C ASP A 70 29.82 -0.85 -1.87
N ARG A 71 29.18 0.15 -1.27
CA ARG A 71 28.74 1.37 -1.96
C ARG A 71 29.89 2.38 -1.97
N ILE A 72 30.14 2.98 -3.14
CA ILE A 72 31.16 4.02 -3.30
C ILE A 72 30.75 5.24 -2.47
N GLU A 73 31.65 5.71 -1.61
CA GLU A 73 31.45 6.90 -0.80
C GLU A 73 31.77 8.17 -1.58
N PHE A 74 30.89 9.15 -1.48
CA PHE A 74 31.05 10.51 -1.97
C PHE A 74 30.93 11.47 -0.80
N ARG A 75 31.50 12.67 -0.94
CA ARG A 75 31.40 13.72 0.07
C ARG A 75 30.68 14.93 -0.48
N THR A 76 29.72 15.44 0.27
CA THR A 76 29.10 16.74 -0.03
C THR A 76 30.11 17.87 0.17
N THR A 77 29.79 19.09 -0.28
CA THR A 77 30.65 20.28 -0.10
C THR A 77 31.04 20.52 1.37
N HIS A 78 30.17 20.13 2.31
CA HIS A 78 30.38 20.25 3.75
C HIS A 78 30.89 18.95 4.40
N GLY A 79 31.42 18.00 3.61
CA GLY A 79 32.09 16.81 4.13
C GLY A 79 31.20 15.62 4.51
N ARG A 80 29.86 15.78 4.52
CA ARG A 80 28.93 14.65 4.80
C ARG A 80 29.13 13.50 3.81
N ILE A 81 29.23 12.28 4.34
CA ILE A 81 29.34 11.05 3.55
C ILE A 81 27.98 10.72 2.94
N VAL A 82 27.96 10.45 1.64
CA VAL A 82 26.79 9.96 0.91
C VAL A 82 27.21 8.80 0.00
N ARG A 83 26.45 7.72 -0.01
CA ARG A 83 26.82 6.47 -0.70
C ARG A 83 26.11 6.32 -2.04
N SER A 84 26.79 5.79 -3.07
CA SER A 84 26.18 5.50 -4.39
C SER A 84 25.05 4.49 -4.31
N ALA A 85 24.31 4.22 -5.40
CA ALA A 85 23.50 3.00 -5.53
C ALA A 85 22.30 2.82 -4.55
N GLY A 86 21.33 3.74 -4.55
CA GLY A 86 20.12 3.58 -3.73
C GLY A 86 19.10 4.72 -3.75
N GLY A 87 19.23 5.66 -4.69
CA GLY A 87 18.34 6.83 -4.74
C GLY A 87 18.76 7.95 -3.78
N ILE A 88 17.78 8.55 -3.12
CA ILE A 88 17.94 9.57 -2.08
C ILE A 88 17.29 9.00 -0.82
N ASP A 89 18.10 8.67 0.17
CA ASP A 89 17.63 8.25 1.48
C ASP A 89 17.23 9.49 2.31
N PRO A 90 16.13 9.43 3.08
CA PRO A 90 15.75 10.53 3.95
C PRO A 90 16.70 10.62 5.14
N ASP A 91 17.06 11.85 5.52
CA ASP A 91 17.87 12.10 6.71
C ASP A 91 17.09 11.82 8.02
N LEU A 92 15.75 11.83 7.94
CA LEU A 92 14.84 11.48 9.02
C LEU A 92 13.83 10.44 8.51
N LEU A 93 13.90 9.22 9.07
CA LEU A 93 12.94 8.18 8.76
C LEU A 93 11.69 8.35 9.61
N VAL A 94 10.54 8.51 8.96
CA VAL A 94 9.22 8.49 9.60
C VAL A 94 8.53 7.21 9.16
N GLU A 95 8.30 6.31 10.12
CA GLU A 95 7.64 5.03 9.83
C GLU A 95 6.20 5.27 9.37
N PRO A 96 5.78 4.70 8.23
CA PRO A 96 4.41 4.82 7.77
C PRO A 96 3.47 4.06 8.71
N LYS A 97 2.21 4.51 8.79
CA LYS A 97 1.16 3.78 9.50
C LYS A 97 1.06 2.36 8.92
N PRO A 98 1.20 1.29 9.73
CA PRO A 98 1.15 -0.06 9.21
C PRO A 98 -0.28 -0.42 8.78
N ILE A 99 -0.42 -0.91 7.56
CA ILE A 99 -1.69 -1.46 7.06
C ILE A 99 -1.80 -2.91 7.53
N LEU A 100 -2.80 -3.18 8.36
CA LEU A 100 -3.06 -4.48 8.98
C LEU A 100 -3.63 -5.50 7.98
N PRO A 101 -3.56 -6.83 8.25
CA PRO A 101 -3.99 -7.86 7.28
C PRO A 101 -5.46 -7.76 6.84
N LEU A 102 -6.38 -7.50 7.78
CA LEU A 102 -7.80 -7.31 7.49
C LEU A 102 -8.01 -6.06 6.64
N GLU A 103 -7.51 -4.90 7.09
CA GLU A 103 -7.56 -3.63 6.36
C GLU A 103 -7.05 -3.78 4.92
N ARG A 104 -5.89 -4.44 4.74
CA ARG A 104 -5.32 -4.77 3.43
C ARG A 104 -6.27 -5.60 2.58
N SER A 105 -6.91 -6.61 3.16
CA SER A 105 -7.86 -7.47 2.46
C SER A 105 -9.11 -6.69 2.03
N LEU A 106 -9.60 -5.77 2.87
CA LEU A 106 -10.73 -4.88 2.56
C LEU A 106 -10.39 -3.91 1.42
N LEU A 107 -9.18 -3.35 1.43
CA LEU A 107 -8.66 -2.48 0.37
C LEU A 107 -8.54 -3.22 -0.96
N GLN A 108 -7.90 -4.40 -0.98
CA GLN A 108 -7.71 -5.21 -2.19
C GLN A 108 -9.04 -5.65 -2.82
N GLN A 109 -10.06 -5.90 -2.01
CA GLN A 109 -11.40 -6.26 -2.48
C GLN A 109 -12.24 -5.04 -2.93
N GLY A 110 -11.71 -3.83 -2.73
CA GLY A 110 -12.35 -2.56 -3.06
C GLY A 110 -13.60 -2.28 -2.22
N LEU A 111 -13.68 -2.82 -1.00
CA LEU A 111 -14.91 -2.77 -0.20
C LEU A 111 -15.23 -1.35 0.28
N PHE A 112 -14.23 -0.56 0.66
CA PHE A 112 -14.42 0.85 1.02
C PHE A 112 -15.01 1.66 -0.14
N PHE A 113 -14.49 1.44 -1.36
CA PHE A 113 -14.99 2.11 -2.58
C PHE A 113 -16.42 1.70 -2.94
N LYS A 114 -16.77 0.41 -2.81
CA LYS A 114 -18.13 -0.08 -3.06
C LYS A 114 -19.09 0.43 -2.00
N PHE A 115 -18.68 0.38 -0.75
CA PHE A 115 -19.44 0.91 0.38
C PHE A 115 -19.76 2.39 0.18
N SER A 116 -18.79 3.21 -0.22
CA SER A 116 -19.05 4.65 -0.39
C SER A 116 -20.11 4.94 -1.44
N GLY A 117 -20.19 4.15 -2.52
CA GLY A 117 -21.29 4.24 -3.48
C GLY A 117 -22.66 3.90 -2.86
N GLN A 118 -22.74 2.79 -2.11
CA GLN A 118 -23.97 2.39 -1.43
C GLN A 118 -24.40 3.39 -0.37
N TRP A 119 -23.47 3.88 0.45
CA TRP A 119 -23.74 4.80 1.53
C TRP A 119 -24.31 6.11 1.00
N LEU A 120 -23.75 6.65 -0.09
CA LEU A 120 -24.28 7.84 -0.75
C LEU A 120 -25.67 7.62 -1.36
N SER A 121 -25.93 6.43 -1.93
CA SER A 121 -27.26 6.09 -2.45
C SER A 121 -28.31 6.01 -1.34
N ALA A 122 -27.93 5.59 -0.13
CA ALA A 122 -28.81 5.51 1.02
C ALA A 122 -29.04 6.89 1.68
N HIS A 123 -28.06 7.80 1.60
CA HIS A 123 -28.12 9.14 2.18
C HIS A 123 -28.35 10.18 1.09
N GLN A 124 -29.58 10.34 0.60
CA GLN A 124 -29.90 11.33 -0.43
C GLN A 124 -29.73 12.77 0.08
N GLY A 125 -29.27 13.67 -0.78
CA GLY A 125 -29.15 15.09 -0.45
C GLY A 125 -28.01 15.78 -1.17
N LEU A 126 -27.76 17.04 -0.80
CA LEU A 126 -26.61 17.80 -1.29
C LEU A 126 -25.30 17.25 -0.69
N PRO A 127 -24.17 17.27 -1.43
CA PRO A 127 -22.88 16.78 -0.94
C PRO A 127 -22.45 17.36 0.40
N ALA A 128 -22.67 18.66 0.63
CA ALA A 128 -22.34 19.32 1.88
C ALA A 128 -23.14 18.79 3.09
N VAL A 129 -24.39 18.37 2.87
CA VAL A 129 -25.22 17.77 3.92
C VAL A 129 -24.73 16.36 4.22
N GLN A 130 -24.46 15.56 3.20
CA GLN A 130 -23.91 14.21 3.33
C GLN A 130 -22.56 14.23 4.07
N GLN A 131 -21.67 15.17 3.72
CA GLN A 131 -20.39 15.37 4.38
C GLN A 131 -20.57 15.68 5.86
N ARG A 132 -21.43 16.66 6.21
CA ARG A 132 -21.68 17.01 7.61
C ARG A 132 -22.24 15.83 8.42
N VAL A 133 -23.14 15.03 7.83
CA VAL A 133 -23.68 13.83 8.48
C VAL A 133 -22.57 12.82 8.78
N LEU A 134 -21.67 12.59 7.83
CA LEU A 134 -20.53 11.69 8.01
C LEU A 134 -19.56 12.18 9.08
N GLU A 135 -19.20 13.47 9.05
CA GLU A 135 -18.27 14.09 10.01
C GLU A 135 -18.85 14.11 11.43
N THR A 136 -20.17 14.28 11.57
CA THR A 136 -20.83 14.31 12.89
C THR A 136 -21.04 12.90 13.45
N ASN A 137 -21.22 11.89 12.60
CA ASN A 137 -21.55 10.52 13.00
C ASN A 137 -20.68 9.44 12.30
N PRO A 138 -19.33 9.48 12.43
CA PRO A 138 -18.46 8.50 11.77
C PRO A 138 -18.65 7.07 12.28
N GLU A 139 -19.08 6.92 13.53
CA GLU A 139 -19.40 5.63 14.16
C GLU A 139 -20.61 4.93 13.52
N ALA A 140 -21.61 5.71 13.09
CA ALA A 140 -22.76 5.16 12.38
C ALA A 140 -22.35 4.64 11.00
N ALA A 141 -21.52 5.40 10.28
CA ALA A 141 -20.98 4.98 8.99
C ALA A 141 -20.12 3.70 9.11
N TYR A 142 -19.32 3.58 10.17
CA TYR A 142 -18.57 2.36 10.47
C TYR A 142 -19.49 1.15 10.73
N SER A 143 -20.54 1.34 11.53
CA SER A 143 -21.51 0.28 11.82
C SER A 143 -22.25 -0.18 10.55
N ASP A 144 -22.60 0.76 9.67
CA ASP A 144 -23.18 0.46 8.37
C ASP A 144 -22.19 -0.26 7.45
N PHE A 145 -20.91 0.10 7.49
CA PHE A 145 -19.85 -0.62 6.78
C PHE A 145 -19.72 -2.06 7.26
N MET A 146 -19.72 -2.31 8.57
CA MET A 146 -19.70 -3.68 9.10
C MET A 146 -20.91 -4.50 8.61
N ARG A 147 -22.10 -3.88 8.57
CA ARG A 147 -23.31 -4.52 8.03
C ARG A 147 -23.17 -4.81 6.53
N PHE A 148 -22.62 -3.87 5.77
CA PHE A 148 -22.33 -4.04 4.34
C PHE A 148 -21.36 -5.20 4.09
N VAL A 149 -20.27 -5.27 4.84
CA VAL A 149 -19.28 -6.36 4.75
C VAL A 149 -19.95 -7.71 5.04
N ARG A 150 -20.76 -7.81 6.10
CA ARG A 150 -21.53 -9.02 6.44
C ARG A 150 -22.48 -9.46 5.34
N LEU A 151 -23.22 -8.53 4.76
CA LEU A 151 -24.15 -8.82 3.66
C LEU A 151 -23.44 -9.18 2.35
N SER A 152 -22.21 -8.70 2.17
CA SER A 152 -21.36 -9.03 1.03
C SER A 152 -20.73 -10.43 1.14
N ASP A 153 -20.70 -11.02 2.35
CA ASP A 153 -20.14 -12.35 2.65
C ASP A 153 -21.09 -13.52 2.39
N GLN A 154 -21.91 -13.44 1.35
CA GLN A 154 -22.92 -14.46 1.03
C GLN A 154 -22.36 -15.89 0.82
N LYS A 155 -21.04 -16.05 0.69
CA LYS A 155 -20.39 -17.36 0.52
C LYS A 155 -19.68 -17.90 1.76
N ALA A 156 -19.68 -17.18 2.89
CA ALA A 156 -18.97 -17.58 4.11
C ALA A 156 -17.54 -18.08 3.80
N VAL A 157 -16.71 -17.20 3.24
CA VAL A 157 -15.32 -17.51 2.89
C VAL A 157 -14.41 -16.46 3.53
N PRO A 158 -13.33 -16.88 4.20
CA PRO A 158 -12.34 -15.94 4.74
C PRO A 158 -11.89 -14.90 3.73
N ARG A 159 -11.66 -13.67 4.21
CA ARG A 159 -11.24 -12.51 3.41
C ARG A 159 -9.79 -12.61 2.97
N GLU A 160 -8.94 -13.21 3.77
CA GLU A 160 -7.52 -13.36 3.45
C GLU A 160 -7.32 -14.21 2.18
N PRO A 161 -6.68 -13.67 1.12
CA PRO A 161 -6.58 -14.36 -0.18
C PRO A 161 -5.90 -15.72 -0.12
N ILE A 162 -4.83 -15.83 0.68
CA ILE A 162 -4.04 -17.07 0.81
C ILE A 162 -4.87 -18.15 1.53
N VAL A 163 -5.50 -17.79 2.65
CA VAL A 163 -6.38 -18.69 3.41
C VAL A 163 -7.53 -19.17 2.54
N ARG A 164 -8.19 -18.25 1.83
CA ARG A 164 -9.26 -18.56 0.87
C ARG A 164 -8.79 -19.54 -0.20
N ALA A 165 -7.65 -19.28 -0.83
CA ALA A 165 -7.12 -20.13 -1.88
C ALA A 165 -6.84 -21.56 -1.37
N LYS A 166 -6.22 -21.69 -0.19
CA LYS A 166 -5.90 -22.98 0.43
C LYS A 166 -7.13 -23.74 0.90
N LEU A 167 -8.12 -23.06 1.46
CA LEU A 167 -9.40 -23.69 1.80
C LEU A 167 -10.15 -24.16 0.56
N LYS A 168 -10.09 -23.43 -0.55
CA LYS A 168 -10.69 -23.84 -1.83
C LYS A 168 -10.00 -25.06 -2.43
N GLU A 169 -8.67 -25.08 -2.41
CA GLU A 169 -7.85 -26.23 -2.85
C GLU A 169 -8.21 -27.48 -2.03
N LEU A 170 -8.24 -27.35 -0.71
CA LEU A 170 -8.58 -28.46 0.19
C LEU A 170 -10.04 -28.93 0.01
N ASP A 171 -10.99 -28.01 -0.18
CA ASP A 171 -12.39 -28.33 -0.44
C ASP A 171 -12.54 -29.18 -1.71
N ALA A 172 -11.85 -28.81 -2.79
CA ALA A 172 -11.86 -29.56 -4.04
C ALA A 172 -11.28 -30.98 -3.87
N VAL A 173 -10.18 -31.11 -3.11
CA VAL A 173 -9.58 -32.43 -2.80
C VAL A 173 -10.55 -33.32 -2.02
N LEU A 174 -11.22 -32.77 -0.99
CA LEU A 174 -12.16 -33.53 -0.17
C LEU A 174 -13.41 -33.96 -0.96
N GLN A 175 -13.89 -33.13 -1.89
CA GLN A 175 -15.03 -33.47 -2.74
C GLN A 175 -14.70 -34.56 -3.77
N ALA A 176 -13.46 -34.65 -4.24
CA ALA A 176 -13.03 -35.65 -5.21
C ALA A 176 -12.81 -37.06 -4.59
N SER A 177 -12.65 -37.14 -3.27
CA SER A 177 -12.39 -38.39 -2.56
C SER A 177 -13.67 -39.06 -2.04
N THR A 178 -13.73 -40.40 -2.14
CA THR A 178 -14.75 -41.21 -1.50
C THR A 178 -14.61 -41.20 0.03
N ASP A 179 -15.75 -41.25 0.74
CA ASP A 179 -15.84 -41.39 2.20
C ASP A 179 -15.17 -40.30 3.08
N ARG A 180 -15.25 -39.01 2.69
CA ARG A 180 -14.71 -37.88 3.49
C ARG A 180 -15.74 -36.98 4.19
N SER A 181 -16.96 -37.47 4.42
CA SER A 181 -18.05 -36.69 5.02
C SER A 181 -17.68 -35.98 6.33
N ARG A 182 -16.90 -36.64 7.21
CA ARG A 182 -16.40 -36.05 8.46
C ARG A 182 -15.45 -34.89 8.21
N SER A 183 -14.44 -35.09 7.35
CA SER A 183 -13.46 -34.04 7.02
C SER A 183 -14.10 -32.83 6.34
N THR A 184 -15.09 -33.05 5.47
CA THR A 184 -15.87 -31.97 4.85
C THR A 184 -16.62 -31.15 5.89
N ARG A 185 -17.22 -31.81 6.90
CA ARG A 185 -17.91 -31.12 7.99
C ARG A 185 -16.94 -30.33 8.87
N GLU A 186 -15.79 -30.90 9.23
CA GLU A 186 -14.76 -30.21 10.00
C GLU A 186 -14.19 -28.99 9.23
N LEU A 187 -14.01 -29.11 7.91
CA LEU A 187 -13.60 -28.00 7.06
C LEU A 187 -14.64 -26.87 7.04
N GLN A 188 -15.93 -27.18 7.00
CA GLN A 188 -16.99 -26.17 7.11
C GLN A 188 -16.97 -25.46 8.46
N MET A 189 -16.75 -26.18 9.56
CA MET A 189 -16.61 -25.58 10.88
C MET A 189 -15.39 -24.65 10.93
N LEU A 190 -14.24 -25.08 10.40
CA LEU A 190 -13.04 -24.25 10.33
C LEU A 190 -13.27 -22.98 9.53
N LYS A 191 -13.95 -23.07 8.37
CA LYS A 191 -14.32 -21.89 7.56
C LYS A 191 -15.13 -20.89 8.40
N GLN A 192 -16.10 -21.37 9.17
CA GLN A 192 -16.91 -20.51 10.03
C GLN A 192 -16.08 -19.88 11.16
N THR A 193 -15.24 -20.65 11.85
CA THR A 193 -14.37 -20.14 12.91
C THR A 193 -13.46 -19.02 12.40
N LEU A 194 -12.84 -19.21 11.22
CA LEU A 194 -11.97 -18.19 10.63
C LEU A 194 -12.72 -16.89 10.32
N ILE A 195 -13.98 -16.99 9.86
CA ILE A 195 -14.83 -15.82 9.63
C ILE A 195 -15.15 -15.12 10.94
N ASP A 196 -15.49 -15.87 12.00
CA ASP A 196 -15.79 -15.30 13.30
C ASP A 196 -14.56 -14.59 13.90
N GLU A 197 -13.36 -15.18 13.75
CA GLU A 197 -12.08 -14.56 14.12
C GLU A 197 -11.80 -13.29 13.32
N GLU A 198 -12.05 -13.28 12.01
CA GLU A 198 -11.98 -12.06 11.18
C GLU A 198 -12.92 -10.96 11.72
N TYR A 199 -14.14 -11.31 12.13
CA TYR A 199 -15.07 -10.35 12.73
C TYR A 199 -14.62 -9.81 14.08
N LEU A 200 -13.81 -10.56 14.84
CA LEU A 200 -13.19 -10.02 16.06
C LEU A 200 -12.12 -8.97 15.73
N GLN A 201 -11.41 -9.12 14.61
CA GLN A 201 -10.40 -8.14 14.18
C GLN A 201 -11.01 -6.78 13.81
N PHE A 202 -12.27 -6.72 13.37
CA PHE A 202 -12.97 -5.44 13.19
C PHE A 202 -13.03 -4.62 14.49
N ASN A 203 -13.11 -5.27 15.65
CA ASN A 203 -13.12 -4.55 16.92
C ASN A 203 -11.74 -4.01 17.29
N SER A 204 -10.68 -4.81 17.10
CA SER A 204 -9.32 -4.39 17.44
C SER A 204 -8.73 -3.37 16.45
N GLN A 205 -9.18 -3.40 15.19
CA GLN A 205 -8.72 -2.51 14.12
C GLN A 205 -9.72 -1.38 13.81
N LYS A 206 -10.70 -1.17 14.68
CA LYS A 206 -11.84 -0.27 14.48
C LYS A 206 -11.43 1.12 14.02
N GLU A 207 -10.46 1.73 14.71
CA GLU A 207 -10.05 3.11 14.45
C GLU A 207 -9.51 3.27 13.02
N ALA A 208 -8.61 2.37 12.59
CA ALA A 208 -8.04 2.41 11.25
C ALA A 208 -9.10 2.18 10.16
N ILE A 209 -9.94 1.15 10.33
CA ILE A 209 -11.00 0.84 9.35
C ILE A 209 -12.03 1.98 9.28
N ARG A 210 -12.37 2.61 10.41
CA ARG A 210 -13.30 3.76 10.44
C ARG A 210 -12.73 4.94 9.66
N GLU A 211 -11.45 5.26 9.84
CA GLU A 211 -10.78 6.31 9.07
C GLU A 211 -10.87 6.05 7.56
N ASP A 212 -10.59 4.81 7.13
CA ASP A 212 -10.70 4.42 5.72
C ASP A 212 -12.14 4.49 5.18
N VAL A 213 -13.13 4.12 6.00
CA VAL A 213 -14.55 4.25 5.66
C VAL A 213 -14.91 5.73 5.41
N VAL A 214 -14.54 6.61 6.35
CA VAL A 214 -14.82 8.03 6.24
C VAL A 214 -14.12 8.62 5.03
N GLU A 215 -12.83 8.32 4.84
CA GLU A 215 -12.05 8.81 3.72
C GLU A 215 -12.62 8.33 2.38
N ALA A 216 -13.04 7.08 2.28
CA ALA A 216 -13.64 6.54 1.06
C ALA A 216 -14.96 7.23 0.70
N VAL A 217 -15.78 7.64 1.68
CA VAL A 217 -17.00 8.42 1.42
C VAL A 217 -16.66 9.87 1.08
N LEU A 218 -15.79 10.52 1.85
CA LEU A 218 -15.36 11.91 1.60
C LEU A 218 -14.70 12.07 0.23
N SER A 219 -13.97 11.06 -0.24
CA SER A 219 -13.31 11.07 -1.56
C SER A 219 -14.27 11.28 -2.74
N ARG A 220 -15.56 10.95 -2.56
CA ARG A 220 -16.62 11.17 -3.56
C ARG A 220 -17.34 12.51 -3.38
N LEU A 221 -17.27 13.10 -2.19
CA LEU A 221 -17.97 14.33 -1.83
C LEU A 221 -17.10 15.58 -1.98
N THR A 222 -15.78 15.41 -1.87
CA THR A 222 -14.83 16.54 -1.75
C THR A 222 -13.73 16.48 -2.80
N PRO A 223 -13.26 17.64 -3.29
CA PRO A 223 -12.12 17.71 -4.20
C PRO A 223 -10.85 17.14 -3.57
N PRO A 224 -9.93 16.56 -4.37
CA PRO A 224 -8.65 16.05 -3.86
C PRO A 224 -7.82 17.08 -3.08
N SER A 225 -7.87 18.36 -3.48
CA SER A 225 -7.13 19.44 -2.80
C SER A 225 -7.62 19.69 -1.39
N SER A 226 -8.93 19.64 -1.15
CA SER A 226 -9.51 19.84 0.18
C SER A 226 -9.15 18.70 1.13
N ARG A 227 -9.16 17.46 0.63
CA ARG A 227 -8.75 16.27 1.41
C ARG A 227 -7.27 16.28 1.75
N ALA A 228 -6.42 16.65 0.78
CA ALA A 228 -5.01 16.82 1.04
C ALA A 228 -4.80 17.84 2.16
N ALA A 229 -5.44 19.00 2.08
CA ALA A 229 -5.34 20.05 3.10
C ALA A 229 -5.80 19.58 4.50
N SER A 230 -6.88 18.79 4.60
CA SER A 230 -7.35 18.29 5.90
C SER A 230 -6.38 17.29 6.54
N ILE A 231 -5.75 16.43 5.73
CA ILE A 231 -4.85 15.38 6.23
C ILE A 231 -3.50 15.97 6.69
N LEU A 232 -3.02 17.07 6.09
CA LEU A 232 -1.73 17.68 6.42
C LEU A 232 -1.53 17.94 7.93
N SER A 233 -2.59 18.32 8.65
CA SER A 233 -2.51 18.64 10.08
C SER A 233 -2.24 17.43 10.97
N ALA A 234 -2.59 16.22 10.51
CA ALA A 234 -2.42 14.96 11.22
C ALA A 234 -1.38 14.04 10.57
N ASP A 235 -0.76 14.46 9.46
CA ASP A 235 0.20 13.66 8.73
C ASP A 235 1.52 13.54 9.52
N PRO A 236 1.98 12.31 9.86
CA PRO A 236 3.19 12.12 10.64
C PRO A 236 4.46 12.70 10.01
N GLN A 237 4.55 12.73 8.68
CA GLN A 237 5.71 13.30 7.97
C GLN A 237 5.70 14.82 8.05
N VAL A 238 4.52 15.44 7.92
CA VAL A 238 4.37 16.90 8.07
C VAL A 238 4.67 17.32 9.51
N ILE A 239 4.14 16.61 10.50
CA ILE A 239 4.42 16.87 11.91
C ILE A 239 5.93 16.77 12.19
N ALA A 240 6.58 15.69 11.76
CA ALA A 240 8.02 15.51 11.94
C ALA A 240 8.84 16.59 11.22
N ALA A 241 8.40 17.06 10.05
CA ALA A 241 9.05 18.14 9.32
C ALA A 241 8.94 19.49 10.05
N LEU A 242 7.77 19.81 10.61
CA LEU A 242 7.55 21.02 11.40
C LEU A 242 8.38 21.00 12.69
N GLU A 243 8.36 19.89 13.43
CA GLU A 243 9.19 19.71 14.62
C GLU A 243 10.68 19.88 14.33
N LEU A 244 11.15 19.37 13.19
CA LEU A 244 12.54 19.52 12.77
C LEU A 244 12.87 20.96 12.33
N ALA A 245 11.93 21.65 11.68
CA ALA A 245 12.12 23.02 11.23
C ALA A 245 12.18 24.02 12.40
N ASP A 246 11.43 23.76 13.47
CA ASP A 246 11.42 24.58 14.69
C ASP A 246 12.70 24.39 15.53
N ASP A 247 13.35 23.23 15.45
CA ASP A 247 14.61 22.94 16.13
C ASP A 247 15.83 23.21 15.24
N SER A 248 16.24 24.48 15.16
CA SER A 248 17.40 24.91 14.36
C SER A 248 18.70 24.17 14.71
N LYS A 249 18.90 23.76 15.97
CA LYS A 249 20.09 23.01 16.40
C LYS A 249 20.05 21.61 15.83
N ARG A 250 18.95 20.89 16.01
CA ARG A 250 18.76 19.55 15.45
C ARG A 250 18.85 19.56 13.93
N TYR A 251 18.18 20.49 13.26
CA TYR A 251 18.28 20.66 11.81
C TYR A 251 19.74 20.83 11.36
N SER A 252 20.49 21.74 12.00
CA SER A 252 21.91 21.95 11.67
C SER A 252 22.76 20.70 11.91
N SER A 253 22.50 19.95 12.99
CA SER A 253 23.25 18.74 13.33
C SER A 253 23.10 17.62 12.29
N ILE A 254 21.92 17.51 11.67
CA ILE A 254 21.65 16.54 10.58
C ILE A 254 22.43 16.91 9.31
N LEU A 255 22.67 18.21 9.10
CA LEU A 255 23.39 18.72 7.95
C LEU A 255 24.91 18.82 8.14
N THR A 256 25.40 18.72 9.38
CA THR A 256 26.83 18.71 9.67
C THR A 256 27.45 17.33 9.44
N PRO A 257 28.71 17.25 8.97
CA PRO A 257 29.45 16.00 8.93
C PRO A 257 29.66 15.45 10.35
N PRO A 258 29.74 14.12 10.53
CA PRO A 258 30.12 13.52 11.81
C PRO A 258 31.49 14.06 12.25
N ALA A 259 31.66 14.28 13.56
CA ALA A 259 32.82 14.97 14.13
C ALA A 259 34.17 14.26 13.93
N ASP A 260 34.16 13.00 13.49
CA ASP A 260 35.34 12.23 13.14
C ASP A 260 35.29 11.79 11.67
N ALA A 261 36.07 12.46 10.82
CA ALA A 261 36.44 12.01 9.48
C ALA A 261 37.81 12.58 9.07
#